data_AF-A0A8H3BR55-F1
#
_entry.id   AF-A0A8H3BR55-F1
#
_cell.length_a   1.000
_cell.length_b   1.000
_cell.length_c   1.000
_cell.angle_alpha   90.00
_cell.angle_beta   90.00
_cell.angle_gamma   90.00
#
_symmetry.space_group_name_H-M   'P 1'
#
loop_
_entity.id
_entity.type
_entity.pdbx_description
1 polymer ?
#
loop_
_entity_poly.entity_id
_entity_poly.type
_entity_poly.pdbx_seq_one_letter_code
_entity_poly.pdbx_strand_id
1 'polypeptide(L)'
;MTTPKVSTLSAPSADGVNAIEAEFIPLAQTSNGRVNGKGWKPPKAATKRSHMQAGVKAKSWEARMRKTATEAAVKKLHKEMVEEKAAEATRRREISQERKRARAEKARLEELAAKMSAKKAERLRKRAGRSKKVNG
;
A
#
# COMPACT_ATOMS: atom_id res chain seq x y z
N MET A 1 4.81 49.93 10.94
CA MET A 1 3.90 50.05 9.78
C MET A 1 4.33 51.27 9.00
N THR A 2 4.98 51.09 7.86
CA THR A 2 5.54 52.19 7.06
C THR A 2 4.85 52.18 5.71
N THR A 3 4.08 53.23 5.44
CA THR A 3 3.46 53.52 4.15
C THR A 3 4.51 54.16 3.22
N PRO A 4 4.57 53.82 1.94
CA PRO A 4 5.32 54.61 0.98
C PRO A 4 4.43 55.69 0.35
N LYS A 5 4.98 56.90 0.39
CA LYS A 5 4.55 58.16 -0.22
C LYS A 5 4.40 58.01 -1.74
N VAL A 6 3.24 58.41 -2.27
CA VAL A 6 2.91 58.42 -3.71
C VAL A 6 3.70 59.53 -4.41
N SER A 7 4.37 59.16 -5.50
CA SER A 7 5.15 60.03 -6.38
C SER A 7 4.26 60.99 -7.17
N THR A 8 4.68 62.26 -7.22
CA THR A 8 4.19 63.30 -8.13
C THR A 8 4.49 62.94 -9.59
N LEU A 9 3.44 62.87 -10.42
CA LEU A 9 3.54 62.75 -11.87
C LEU A 9 3.87 64.13 -12.48
N SER A 10 5.08 64.27 -12.99
CA SER A 10 5.41 65.31 -13.98
C SER A 10 4.96 64.81 -15.35
N ALA A 11 4.14 65.61 -16.04
CA ALA A 11 3.69 65.34 -17.39
C ALA A 11 4.87 65.25 -18.38
N PRO A 12 4.84 64.34 -19.38
CA PRO A 12 5.71 64.42 -20.53
C PRO A 12 5.02 65.20 -21.65
N SER A 13 5.56 66.37 -22.00
CA SER A 13 5.34 66.98 -23.31
C SER A 13 6.62 66.79 -24.10
N ALA A 14 6.58 65.91 -25.08
CA ALA A 14 7.53 65.90 -26.18
C ALA A 14 6.87 65.21 -27.37
N ASP A 15 6.34 66.05 -28.26
CA ASP A 15 6.24 65.73 -29.68
C ASP A 15 7.59 65.18 -30.16
N GLY A 16 7.55 64.11 -30.95
CA GLY A 16 8.78 63.56 -31.51
C GLY A 16 8.61 62.14 -32.01
N VAL A 17 7.92 62.02 -33.15
CA VAL A 17 8.03 60.91 -34.10
C VAL A 17 9.42 60.25 -34.07
N ASN A 18 9.50 58.94 -33.85
CA ASN A 18 10.42 58.05 -34.55
C ASN A 18 10.17 56.57 -34.18
N ALA A 19 10.04 55.76 -35.24
CA ALA A 19 10.24 54.32 -35.34
C ALA A 19 9.46 53.40 -34.38
N ILE A 20 8.61 52.56 -34.99
CA ILE A 20 8.14 51.31 -34.39
C ILE A 20 9.36 50.38 -34.34
N GLU A 21 10.18 50.49 -33.30
CA GLU A 21 11.16 49.46 -32.96
C GLU A 21 10.44 48.42 -32.11
N ALA A 22 10.27 47.22 -32.66
CA ALA A 22 9.74 46.09 -31.94
C ALA A 22 10.70 45.76 -30.79
N GLU A 23 10.36 46.17 -29.57
CA GLU A 23 11.08 45.78 -28.38
C GLU A 23 11.04 44.25 -28.24
N PHE A 24 12.19 43.63 -28.52
CA PHE A 24 12.41 42.20 -28.36
C PHE A 24 12.44 41.89 -26.87
N ILE A 25 11.31 41.49 -26.28
CA ILE A 25 11.26 41.02 -24.90
C ILE A 25 12.06 39.69 -24.84
N PRO A 26 13.24 39.63 -24.20
CA PRO A 26 13.97 38.39 -24.10
C PRO A 26 13.17 37.44 -23.21
N LEU A 27 12.75 36.28 -23.74
CA LEU A 27 12.16 35.23 -22.93
C LEU A 27 13.15 34.87 -21.82
N ALA A 28 12.72 35.07 -20.57
CA ALA A 28 13.52 34.72 -19.39
C ALA A 28 14.03 33.28 -19.53
N GLN A 29 15.35 33.11 -19.42
CA GLN A 29 15.95 31.78 -19.44
C GLN A 29 15.28 30.97 -18.33
N THR A 30 14.53 29.92 -18.71
CA THR A 30 14.01 28.94 -17.76
C THR A 30 15.13 28.50 -16.82
N SER A 31 14.80 28.02 -15.62
CA SER A 31 15.77 27.68 -14.55
C SER A 31 16.90 26.71 -14.95
N ASN A 32 16.91 26.17 -16.18
CA ASN A 32 17.95 25.34 -16.75
C ASN A 32 18.52 25.83 -18.12
N GLY A 33 18.19 27.04 -18.59
CA GLY A 33 18.81 27.67 -19.77
C GLY A 33 18.74 26.89 -21.09
N ARG A 34 17.93 25.80 -21.16
CA ARG A 34 17.84 24.95 -22.35
C ARG A 34 16.68 25.40 -23.23
N VAL A 35 17.02 25.83 -24.44
CA VAL A 35 16.08 26.18 -25.51
C VAL A 35 15.12 25.00 -25.84
N ASN A 36 15.55 23.76 -25.59
CA ASN A 36 14.83 22.54 -26.01
C ASN A 36 13.69 22.07 -25.07
N GLY A 37 13.21 22.88 -24.11
CA GLY A 37 12.01 22.57 -23.30
C GLY A 37 12.08 21.34 -22.37
N LYS A 38 13.21 20.62 -22.32
CA LYS A 38 13.41 19.42 -21.47
C LYS A 38 13.86 19.77 -20.05
N GLY A 39 13.15 20.68 -19.38
CA GLY A 39 13.48 21.11 -18.00
C GLY A 39 13.30 20.02 -16.94
N TRP A 40 12.42 19.04 -17.20
CA TRP A 40 12.17 17.90 -16.31
C TRP A 40 13.28 16.84 -16.31
N LYS A 41 14.21 16.89 -17.28
CA LYS A 41 15.36 15.98 -17.31
C LYS A 41 16.52 16.60 -16.51
N PRO A 42 17.09 15.89 -15.52
CA PRO A 42 18.26 16.39 -14.82
C PRO A 42 19.47 16.50 -15.77
N PRO A 43 20.39 17.44 -15.52
CA PRO A 43 21.61 17.55 -16.32
C PRO A 43 22.45 16.27 -16.19
N LYS A 44 23.02 15.82 -17.33
CA LYS A 44 23.93 14.67 -17.34
C LYS A 44 25.21 15.04 -16.58
N ALA A 45 25.38 14.48 -15.38
CA ALA A 45 26.61 14.59 -14.60
C ALA A 45 27.41 13.28 -14.69
N ALA A 46 28.74 13.39 -14.66
CA ALA A 46 29.61 12.21 -14.60
C ALA A 46 29.33 11.40 -13.32
N THR A 47 29.17 10.08 -13.45
CA THR A 47 28.93 9.18 -12.31
C THR A 47 30.19 9.09 -11.45
N LYS A 48 30.18 9.71 -10.27
CA LYS A 48 31.26 9.57 -9.28
C LYS A 48 31.10 8.24 -8.54
N ARG A 49 31.90 7.23 -8.88
CA ARG A 49 31.94 5.95 -8.16
C ARG A 49 32.93 6.05 -7.00
N SER A 50 32.44 5.95 -5.77
CA SER A 50 33.28 5.77 -4.59
C SER A 50 33.31 4.30 -4.21
N HIS A 51 34.48 3.73 -3.93
CA HIS A 51 34.59 2.39 -3.33
C HIS A 51 34.19 2.36 -1.84
N MET A 52 34.00 3.52 -1.20
CA MET A 52 33.59 3.58 0.19
C MET A 52 32.16 3.07 0.42
N GLN A 53 32.00 2.27 1.47
CA GLN A 53 30.71 1.79 1.95
C GLN A 53 29.83 2.97 2.40
N ALA A 54 28.51 2.87 2.20
CA ALA A 54 27.57 3.95 2.47
C ALA A 54 27.60 4.46 3.92
N GLY A 55 27.89 3.58 4.90
CA GLY A 55 28.03 3.95 6.32
C GLY A 55 29.28 4.78 6.62
N VAL A 56 30.35 4.62 5.84
CA VAL A 56 31.60 5.38 5.99
C VAL A 56 31.52 6.74 5.28
N LYS A 57 30.59 6.91 4.34
CA LYS A 57 30.32 8.20 3.68
C LYS A 57 29.72 9.26 4.62
N ALA A 58 29.10 8.84 5.73
CA ALA A 58 28.60 9.76 6.74
C ALA A 58 29.77 10.36 7.52
N LYS A 59 29.89 11.69 7.49
CA LYS A 59 31.02 12.42 8.09
C LYS A 59 31.04 12.39 9.63
N SER A 60 29.89 12.13 10.28
CA SER A 60 29.78 12.03 11.73
C SER A 60 29.14 10.71 12.20
N TRP A 61 29.61 10.21 13.34
CA TRP A 61 29.02 9.03 14.00
C TRP A 61 27.55 9.25 14.36
N GLU A 62 27.20 10.45 14.85
CA GLU A 62 25.82 10.80 15.18
C GLU A 62 24.87 10.65 13.99
N ALA A 63 25.30 11.03 12.78
CA ALA A 63 24.50 10.88 11.58
C ALA A 63 24.24 9.40 11.24
N ARG A 64 25.16 8.49 11.58
CA ARG A 64 24.93 7.04 11.47
C ARG A 64 23.90 6.56 12.50
N MET A 65 24.07 6.97 13.76
CA MET A 65 23.15 6.58 14.84
C MET A 65 21.71 7.06 14.61
N ARG A 66 21.55 8.27 14.06
CA ARG A 66 20.21 8.78 13.68
C ARG A 66 19.59 7.92 12.59
N LYS A 67 20.35 7.52 11.57
CA LYS A 67 19.86 6.63 10.50
C LYS A 67 19.47 5.25 11.02
N THR A 68 20.32 4.63 11.84
CA THR A 68 20.01 3.32 12.42
C THR A 68 18.78 3.37 13.33
N ALA A 69 18.62 4.44 14.11
CA ALA A 69 17.43 4.66 14.92
C ALA A 69 16.16 4.81 14.06
N THR A 70 16.22 5.58 12.97
CA THR A 70 15.08 5.71 12.04
C THR A 70 14.74 4.39 11.35
N GLU A 71 15.74 3.62 10.92
CA GLU A 71 15.53 2.32 10.29
C GLU A 71 14.94 1.31 11.28
N ALA A 72 15.38 1.33 12.53
CA ALA A 72 14.84 0.49 13.59
C ALA A 72 13.36 0.84 13.88
N ALA A 73 13.02 2.13 13.94
CA ALA A 73 11.65 2.60 14.10
C ALA A 73 10.75 2.15 12.95
N VAL A 74 11.20 2.31 11.70
CA VAL A 74 10.45 1.86 10.51
C VAL A 74 10.26 0.33 10.51
N LYS A 75 11.30 -0.43 10.84
CA LYS A 75 11.22 -1.90 10.93
C LYS A 75 10.25 -2.35 12.03
N LYS A 76 10.21 -1.64 13.17
CA LYS A 76 9.26 -1.93 14.24
C LYS A 76 7.82 -1.75 13.76
N LEU A 77 7.51 -0.60 13.16
CA LEU A 77 6.18 -0.33 12.60
C LEU A 77 5.78 -1.35 11.52
N HIS A 78 6.72 -1.73 10.67
CA HIS A 78 6.48 -2.75 9.65
C HIS A 78 6.15 -4.12 10.28
N LYS A 79 6.88 -4.53 11.32
CA LYS A 79 6.62 -5.80 12.02
C LYS A 79 5.23 -5.78 12.67
N GLU A 80 4.90 -4.72 13.38
CA GLU A 80 3.58 -4.55 14.02
C GLU A 80 2.46 -4.69 12.97
N MET A 81 2.55 -4.01 11.82
CA MET A 81 1.56 -4.12 10.75
C MET A 81 1.44 -5.54 10.17
N VAL A 82 2.56 -6.26 10.01
CA VAL A 82 2.55 -7.62 9.47
C VAL A 82 1.96 -8.61 10.49
N GLU A 83 2.31 -8.46 11.77
CA GLU A 83 1.83 -9.31 12.85
C GLU A 83 0.31 -9.14 13.05
N GLU A 84 -0.20 -7.91 13.01
CA GLU A 84 -1.64 -7.62 13.07
C GLU A 84 -2.41 -8.28 11.92
N LYS A 85 -1.93 -8.12 10.67
CA LYS A 85 -2.54 -8.74 9.49
C LYS A 85 -2.50 -10.27 9.57
N ALA A 86 -1.38 -10.84 10.02
CA ALA A 86 -1.24 -12.28 10.17
C ALA A 86 -2.19 -12.81 11.25
N ALA A 87 -2.31 -12.12 12.39
CA ALA A 87 -3.20 -12.50 13.48
C ALA A 87 -4.68 -12.46 13.07
N GLU A 88 -5.10 -11.49 12.27
CA GLU A 88 -6.46 -11.48 11.73
C GLU A 88 -6.71 -12.63 10.75
N ALA A 89 -5.74 -12.91 9.88
CA ALA A 89 -5.84 -14.00 8.92
C ALA A 89 -5.91 -15.37 9.62
N THR A 90 -5.11 -15.59 10.67
CA THR A 90 -5.16 -16.83 11.46
C THR A 90 -6.48 -16.96 12.20
N ARG A 91 -6.99 -15.89 12.83
CA ARG A 91 -8.31 -15.90 13.49
C ARG A 91 -9.43 -16.31 12.53
N ARG A 92 -9.48 -15.74 11.33
CA ARG A 92 -10.49 -16.11 10.32
C ARG A 92 -10.37 -17.58 9.89
N ARG A 93 -9.14 -18.06 9.75
CA ARG A 93 -8.85 -19.45 9.40
C ARG A 93 -9.25 -20.41 10.51
N GLU A 94 -8.96 -20.09 11.77
CA GLU A 94 -9.32 -20.88 12.95
C GLU A 94 -10.84 -21.01 13.07
N ILE A 95 -11.57 -19.89 13.03
CA ILE A 95 -13.04 -19.89 13.06
C ILE A 95 -13.63 -20.76 11.95
N SER A 96 -13.07 -20.67 10.73
CA SER A 96 -13.54 -21.47 9.59
C SER A 96 -13.26 -22.96 9.79
N GLN A 97 -12.09 -23.31 10.34
CA GLN A 97 -11.73 -24.68 10.66
C GLN A 97 -12.61 -25.25 11.77
N GLU A 98 -12.86 -24.50 12.84
CA GLU A 98 -13.75 -24.89 13.93
C GLU A 98 -15.17 -25.16 13.42
N ARG A 99 -15.71 -24.27 12.59
CA ARG A 99 -17.02 -24.49 11.94
C ARG A 99 -17.04 -25.72 11.06
N LYS A 100 -15.93 -26.07 10.41
CA LYS A 100 -15.83 -27.28 9.57
C LYS A 100 -15.74 -28.53 10.45
N ARG A 101 -14.95 -28.49 11.53
CA ARG A 101 -14.81 -29.59 12.50
C ARG A 101 -16.14 -29.89 13.19
N ALA A 102 -16.83 -28.87 13.72
CA ALA A 102 -18.14 -29.02 14.34
C ALA A 102 -19.19 -29.63 13.39
N ARG A 103 -19.21 -29.20 12.11
CA ARG A 103 -20.10 -29.80 11.10
C ARG A 103 -19.76 -31.25 10.79
N ALA A 104 -18.48 -31.58 10.67
CA ALA A 104 -18.03 -32.95 10.40
C ALA A 104 -18.34 -33.89 11.58
N GLU A 105 -18.17 -33.42 12.82
CA GLU A 105 -18.53 -34.18 14.02
C GLU A 105 -20.03 -34.42 14.10
N LYS A 106 -20.84 -33.37 13.86
CA LYS A 106 -22.30 -33.51 13.81
C LYS A 106 -22.73 -34.52 12.74
N ALA A 107 -22.21 -34.41 11.53
CA ALA A 107 -22.51 -35.36 10.44
C ALA A 107 -22.11 -36.80 10.81
N ARG A 108 -20.94 -37.01 11.41
CA ARG A 108 -20.50 -38.32 11.88
C ARG A 108 -21.46 -38.91 12.92
N LEU A 109 -21.93 -38.10 13.87
CA LEU A 109 -22.88 -38.53 14.89
C LEU A 109 -24.24 -38.89 14.27
N GLU A 110 -24.72 -38.08 13.32
CA GLU A 110 -25.96 -38.34 12.58
C GLU A 110 -25.87 -39.63 11.75
N GLU A 111 -24.76 -39.87 11.07
CA GLU A 111 -24.52 -41.13 10.34
C GLU A 111 -24.51 -42.35 11.26
N LEU A 112 -23.89 -42.24 12.45
CA LEU A 112 -23.89 -43.31 13.43
C LEU A 112 -25.30 -43.56 13.98
N ALA A 113 -26.04 -42.50 14.30
CA ALA A 113 -27.43 -42.60 14.74
C ALA A 113 -28.32 -43.23 13.66
N ALA A 114 -28.16 -42.84 12.39
CA ALA A 114 -28.86 -43.42 11.25
C ALA A 114 -28.54 -44.90 11.08
N LYS A 115 -27.26 -45.30 11.17
CA LYS A 115 -26.85 -46.72 11.14
C LYS A 115 -27.50 -47.52 12.26
N MET A 116 -27.57 -46.98 13.48
CA MET A 116 -28.20 -47.65 14.61
C MET A 116 -29.72 -47.75 14.46
N SER A 117 -30.36 -46.69 13.98
CA SER A 117 -31.79 -46.68 13.64
C SER A 117 -32.12 -47.71 12.56
N ALA A 118 -31.32 -47.79 11.50
CA ALA A 118 -31.46 -48.78 10.44
C ALA A 118 -31.32 -50.21 10.98
N LYS A 119 -30.30 -50.47 11.81
CA LYS A 119 -30.13 -51.78 12.47
C LYS A 119 -31.32 -52.12 13.38
N LYS A 120 -31.89 -51.15 14.09
CA LYS A 120 -33.10 -51.36 14.90
C LYS A 120 -34.31 -51.71 14.04
N ALA A 121 -34.51 -51.00 12.93
CA ALA A 121 -35.57 -51.30 11.96
C ALA A 121 -35.40 -52.70 11.35
N GLU A 122 -34.18 -53.10 11.02
CA GLU A 122 -33.87 -54.45 10.53
C GLU A 122 -34.21 -55.54 11.56
N ARG A 123 -33.86 -55.34 12.84
CA ARG A 123 -34.21 -56.26 13.93
C ARG A 123 -35.72 -56.42 14.08
N LEU A 124 -36.47 -55.32 14.00
CA LEU A 124 -37.94 -55.37 14.04
C LEU A 124 -38.52 -56.10 12.83
N ARG A 125 -37.99 -55.90 11.62
CA ARG A 125 -38.38 -56.65 10.41
C ARG A 125 -38.12 -58.15 10.56
N LYS A 126 -36.97 -58.54 11.11
CA LYS A 126 -36.63 -59.94 11.42
C LYS A 126 -37.58 -60.53 12.46
N ARG A 127 -37.87 -59.81 13.55
CA ARG A 127 -38.80 -60.25 14.60
C ARG A 127 -40.23 -60.41 14.11
N ALA A 128 -40.67 -59.53 13.20
CA ALA A 128 -41.98 -59.62 12.59
C ALA A 128 -42.15 -60.83 11.65
N GLY A 129 -41.07 -61.59 11.37
CA GLY A 129 -41.14 -62.84 10.60
C GLY A 129 -41.65 -62.68 9.17
N ARG A 130 -41.80 -61.45 8.67
CA ARG A 130 -42.28 -61.18 7.30
C ARG A 130 -41.25 -61.68 6.31
N SER A 131 -41.52 -62.83 5.71
CA SER A 131 -40.74 -63.30 4.57
C SER A 131 -40.85 -62.27 3.44
N LYS A 132 -39.79 -62.06 2.67
CA LYS A 132 -39.79 -61.18 1.49
C LYS A 132 -40.77 -61.64 0.40
N LYS A 133 -41.38 -62.82 0.58
CA LYS A 133 -42.26 -63.54 -0.33
C LYS A 133 -43.71 -63.40 0.14
N VAL A 134 -44.21 -62.17 0.23
CA VAL A 134 -45.65 -61.92 0.35
C VAL A 134 -45.97 -60.73 -0.54
N ASN A 135 -46.25 -61.07 -1.80
CA ASN A 135 -47.09 -60.37 -2.78
C ASN A 135 -47.27 -61.42 -3.92
N GLY A 136 -48.44 -62.02 -4.19
CA GLY A 136 -49.76 -61.87 -3.56
C GLY A 136 -50.38 -60.50 -3.76
#